data_AF-A0A7S2Q2Q8-F1
#
_entry.id   AF-A0A7S2Q2Q8-F1
#
_cell.length_a   1.000
_cell.length_b   1.000
_cell.length_c   1.000
_cell.angle_alpha   90.00
_cell.angle_beta   90.00
_cell.angle_gamma   90.00
#
_symmetry.space_group_name_H-M   'P 1'
#
loop_
_entity.id
_entity.type
_entity.pdbx_description
1 polymer ?
#
loop_
_entity_poly.entity_id
_entity_poly.type
_entity_poly.pdbx_seq_one_letter_code
_entity_poly.pdbx_strand_id
1 'polypeptide(L)'
;ARLRDRTFVPDGVDTLRRAYAAYASPDNLVAIETSLDRPVHRTLRCSECNGDLPRSAFSKRVWKNAIAENSYAPTCLSCRGKEQEPGAAIDAVLAMGFHRSVVEAMAAALGSRITEETVLAAVLKRYEEEENGCPICFFDFGDDRQLTLRS
;
A
#
# COMPACT_ATOMS: atom_id res chain seq x y z
N ALA A 1 -9.78 37.35 -66.74
CA ALA A 1 -8.95 36.30 -67.40
C ALA A 1 -7.59 36.28 -66.68
N ARG A 2 -7.09 35.20 -66.09
CA ARG A 2 -7.10 33.78 -66.45
C ARG A 2 -7.12 32.91 -65.18
N LEU A 3 -8.03 31.95 -65.11
CA LEU A 3 -7.96 30.81 -64.19
C LEU A 3 -6.85 29.87 -64.70
N ARG A 4 -5.93 29.45 -63.83
CA ARG A 4 -5.03 28.33 -64.12
C ARG A 4 -5.58 27.09 -63.42
N ASP A 5 -6.03 26.15 -64.25
CA ASP A 5 -6.33 24.77 -63.89
C ASP A 5 -5.18 24.14 -63.11
N ARG A 6 -5.50 23.63 -61.92
CA ARG A 6 -4.72 22.61 -61.24
C ARG A 6 -5.46 21.29 -61.42
N THR A 7 -5.01 20.52 -62.41
CA THR A 7 -5.36 19.12 -62.58
C THR A 7 -4.95 18.33 -61.33
N PHE A 8 -5.93 17.74 -60.67
CA PHE A 8 -5.78 16.79 -59.57
C PHE A 8 -5.36 15.43 -60.14
N VAL A 9 -4.18 14.94 -59.78
CA VAL A 9 -3.69 13.61 -60.17
C VAL A 9 -3.99 12.62 -59.03
N PRO A 10 -4.75 11.53 -59.24
CA PRO A 10 -5.11 10.59 -58.19
C PRO A 10 -4.17 9.37 -58.17
N ASP A 11 -2.91 9.55 -57.77
CA ASP A 11 -1.90 8.45 -57.69
C ASP A 11 -1.70 7.88 -56.27
N GLY A 12 -2.49 8.31 -55.29
CA GLY A 12 -2.30 7.93 -53.88
C GLY A 12 -2.88 6.56 -53.50
N VAL A 13 -3.94 6.11 -54.17
CA VAL A 13 -4.75 4.98 -53.69
C VAL A 13 -4.18 3.63 -54.16
N ASP A 14 -3.68 3.56 -55.40
CA ASP A 14 -3.09 2.33 -55.93
C ASP A 14 -1.76 1.97 -55.25
N THR A 15 -1.01 2.98 -54.82
CA THR A 15 0.25 2.80 -54.09
C THR A 15 0.02 2.17 -52.72
N LEU A 16 -1.03 2.63 -52.01
CA LEU A 16 -1.43 2.03 -50.72
C LEU A 16 -1.99 0.62 -50.89
N ARG A 17 -2.74 0.37 -51.96
CA ARG A 17 -3.33 -0.95 -52.23
C ARG A 17 -2.28 -2.01 -52.53
N ARG A 18 -1.21 -1.65 -53.25
CA ARG A 18 -0.06 -2.54 -53.51
C ARG A 18 0.76 -2.81 -52.25
N ALA A 19 0.96 -1.80 -51.40
CA ALA A 19 1.65 -1.97 -50.12
C ALA A 19 0.89 -2.92 -49.17
N TYR A 20 -0.44 -2.83 -49.12
CA TYR A 20 -1.26 -3.69 -48.27
C TYR A 20 -1.30 -5.15 -48.77
N ALA A 21 -1.33 -5.36 -50.09
CA ALA A 21 -1.30 -6.70 -50.68
C ALA A 21 0.03 -7.44 -50.43
N ALA A 22 1.15 -6.72 -50.38
CA ALA A 22 2.46 -7.30 -50.05
C ALA A 22 2.56 -7.74 -48.57
N TYR A 23 1.85 -7.04 -47.67
CA TYR A 23 1.80 -7.39 -46.25
C TYR A 23 0.91 -8.61 -45.97
N ALA A 24 -0.15 -8.79 -46.76
CA ALA A 24 -1.10 -9.89 -46.64
C ALA A 24 -0.67 -11.19 -47.39
N SER A 25 0.62 -11.32 -47.75
CA SER A 25 1.14 -12.55 -48.34
C SER A 25 1.12 -13.70 -47.31
N PRO A 26 0.57 -14.88 -47.66
CA PRO A 26 0.51 -16.03 -46.76
C PRO A 26 1.89 -16.55 -46.32
N ASP A 27 2.95 -16.25 -47.08
CA ASP A 27 4.32 -16.64 -46.71
C ASP A 27 4.85 -15.90 -45.46
N ASN A 28 4.30 -14.71 -45.13
CA ASN A 28 4.64 -13.98 -43.91
C ASN A 28 3.87 -14.45 -42.67
N LEU A 29 2.80 -15.23 -42.83
CA LEU A 29 2.04 -15.77 -41.70
C LEU A 29 2.67 -17.03 -41.11
N VAL A 30 3.51 -17.74 -41.88
CA VAL A 30 4.18 -18.98 -41.44
C VAL A 30 5.41 -18.71 -40.55
N ALA A 31 5.96 -17.49 -40.58
CA ALA A 31 7.17 -17.14 -39.83
C ALA A 31 6.93 -16.74 -38.36
N ILE A 32 5.68 -16.70 -37.88
CA ILE A 32 5.35 -16.21 -36.52
C ILE A 32 5.11 -17.37 -35.53
N GLU A 33 4.98 -18.61 -35.98
CA GLU A 33 4.59 -19.74 -35.11
C GLU A 33 5.73 -20.47 -34.41
N THR A 34 7.01 -20.12 -34.62
CA THR A 34 8.16 -20.90 -34.10
C THR A 34 8.96 -20.26 -32.96
N SER A 35 8.43 -19.26 -32.24
CA SER A 35 9.13 -18.67 -31.08
C SER A 35 8.23 -18.42 -29.86
N LEU A 36 7.37 -19.37 -29.50
CA LEU A 36 6.71 -19.40 -28.20
C LEU A 36 7.65 -19.93 -27.10
N ASP A 37 8.80 -19.27 -26.93
CA ASP A 37 9.47 -19.22 -25.64
C ASP A 37 8.60 -18.30 -24.75
N ARG A 38 7.49 -18.85 -24.24
CA ARG A 38 6.62 -18.11 -23.32
C ARG A 38 7.49 -17.67 -22.15
N PRO A 39 7.51 -16.38 -21.78
CA PRO A 39 8.26 -15.94 -20.63
C PRO A 39 7.73 -16.72 -19.43
N VAL A 40 8.59 -17.56 -18.83
CA VAL A 40 8.25 -18.31 -17.62
C VAL A 40 7.82 -17.27 -16.59
N HIS A 41 6.52 -17.22 -16.29
CA HIS A 41 5.97 -16.33 -15.29
C HIS A 41 6.53 -16.77 -13.94
N ARG A 42 7.66 -16.16 -13.53
CA ARG A 42 8.24 -16.40 -12.22
C ARG A 42 7.22 -15.99 -11.16
N THR A 43 7.02 -16.87 -10.19
CA THR A 43 6.26 -16.62 -8.96
C THR A 43 7.22 -16.56 -7.77
N LEU A 44 6.83 -15.85 -6.71
CA LEU A 44 7.55 -15.83 -5.44
C LEU A 44 6.62 -16.33 -4.33
N ARG A 45 7.16 -17.08 -3.38
CA ARG A 45 6.42 -17.51 -2.19
C ARG A 45 6.44 -16.42 -1.12
N CYS A 46 5.27 -15.97 -0.70
CA CYS A 46 5.16 -15.01 0.41
C CYS A 46 5.54 -15.68 1.74
N SER A 47 6.32 -15.00 2.59
CA SER A 47 6.68 -15.51 3.93
C SER A 47 5.50 -15.65 4.89
N GLU A 48 4.54 -14.73 4.82
CA GLU A 48 3.39 -14.69 5.74
C GLU A 48 2.26 -15.65 5.33
N CYS A 49 1.70 -15.50 4.12
CA CYS A 49 0.60 -16.37 3.67
C CYS A 49 1.05 -17.69 3.02
N ASN A 50 2.36 -17.88 2.82
CA ASN A 50 2.95 -19.05 2.13
C ASN A 50 2.40 -19.31 0.72
N GLY A 51 1.69 -18.35 0.12
CA GLY A 51 1.16 -18.43 -1.24
C GLY A 51 2.22 -18.15 -2.29
N ASP A 52 2.21 -18.94 -3.36
CA ASP A 52 3.02 -18.71 -4.55
C ASP A 52 2.32 -17.69 -5.46
N LEU A 53 2.85 -16.47 -5.50
CA LEU A 53 2.16 -15.30 -6.04
C LEU A 53 2.92 -14.69 -7.23
N PRO A 54 2.21 -14.04 -8.18
CA PRO A 54 2.82 -13.39 -9.33
C PRO A 54 3.52 -12.08 -8.94
N ARG A 55 4.32 -11.53 -9.87
CA ARG A 55 5.01 -10.25 -9.70
C ARG A 55 4.13 -9.09 -9.25
N SER A 56 2.89 -9.03 -9.71
CA SER A 56 1.94 -7.97 -9.34
C SER A 56 1.58 -7.97 -7.86
N ALA A 57 1.75 -9.09 -7.16
CA ALA A 57 1.46 -9.20 -5.73
C ALA A 57 2.57 -8.62 -4.83
N PHE A 58 3.69 -8.16 -5.39
CA PHE A 58 4.83 -7.64 -4.63
C PHE A 58 5.23 -6.25 -5.12
N SER A 59 5.84 -5.45 -4.24
CA SER A 59 6.44 -4.19 -4.66
C SER A 59 7.66 -4.43 -5.56
N LYS A 60 7.98 -3.49 -6.45
CA LYS A 60 9.15 -3.56 -7.34
C LYS A 60 10.46 -3.78 -6.58
N ARG A 61 10.59 -3.22 -5.38
CA ARG A 61 11.77 -3.37 -4.51
C ARG A 61 11.86 -4.78 -3.92
N VAL A 62 10.77 -5.25 -3.31
CA VAL A 62 10.68 -6.61 -2.72
C VAL A 62 10.99 -7.67 -3.78
N TRP A 63 10.42 -7.52 -4.98
CA TRP A 63 10.66 -8.44 -6.09
C TRP A 63 12.13 -8.50 -6.51
N LYS A 64 12.80 -7.34 -6.61
CA LYS A 64 14.22 -7.28 -6.97
C LYS A 64 15.10 -7.93 -5.90
N ASN A 65 14.84 -7.64 -4.63
CA ASN A 65 15.61 -8.20 -3.52
C ASN A 65 15.46 -9.71 -3.43
N ALA A 66 14.23 -10.23 -3.59
CA ALA A 66 13.96 -11.66 -3.59
C ALA A 66 14.65 -12.43 -4.73
N ILE A 67 14.90 -11.76 -5.87
CA ILE A 67 15.63 -12.36 -6.99
C ILE A 67 17.15 -12.26 -6.77
N ALA A 68 17.61 -11.18 -6.13
CA ALA A 68 19.03 -10.95 -5.89
C ALA A 68 19.58 -11.83 -4.76
N GLU A 69 18.78 -12.08 -3.72
CA GLU A 69 19.18 -12.79 -2.51
C GLU A 69 18.21 -13.94 -2.23
N ASN A 70 18.70 -15.19 -2.28
CA ASN A 70 17.88 -16.37 -1.98
C ASN A 70 17.44 -16.45 -0.51
N SER A 71 18.12 -15.76 0.40
CA SER A 71 17.77 -15.69 1.82
C SER A 71 16.70 -14.64 2.13
N TYR A 72 16.33 -13.81 1.15
CA TYR A 72 15.34 -12.76 1.37
C TYR A 72 13.94 -13.37 1.42
N ALA A 73 13.21 -13.12 2.51
CA ALA A 73 11.85 -13.60 2.72
C ALA A 73 10.85 -12.52 2.28
N PRO A 74 10.24 -12.61 1.07
CA PRO A 74 9.37 -11.55 0.57
C PRO A 74 7.97 -11.63 1.17
N THR A 75 7.42 -10.48 1.56
CA THR A 75 6.01 -10.36 1.98
C THR A 75 5.19 -9.74 0.85
N CYS A 76 4.04 -10.34 0.51
CA CYS A 76 3.15 -9.82 -0.52
C CYS A 76 2.44 -8.54 -0.06
N LEU A 77 1.96 -7.73 -1.02
CA LEU A 77 1.26 -6.47 -0.74
C LEU A 77 0.01 -6.68 0.11
N SER A 78 -0.71 -7.79 -0.07
CA SER A 78 -1.90 -8.12 0.74
C SER A 78 -1.55 -8.44 2.19
N CYS A 79 -0.45 -9.13 2.46
CA CYS A 79 0.02 -9.40 3.82
C CYS A 79 0.69 -8.17 4.42
N ARG A 80 1.40 -7.38 3.62
CA ARG A 80 2.00 -6.11 4.04
C ARG A 80 0.94 -5.08 4.42
N GLY A 81 -0.18 -5.02 3.71
CA GLY A 81 -1.30 -4.15 4.06
C GLY A 81 -2.11 -4.61 5.29
N LYS A 82 -1.81 -5.80 5.85
CA LYS A 82 -2.37 -6.26 7.13
C LYS A 82 -1.49 -5.90 8.32
N GLU A 83 -0.27 -5.41 8.11
CA GLU A 83 0.36 -4.54 9.10
C GLU A 83 -0.55 -3.30 9.12
N GLN A 84 -1.52 -3.29 10.04
CA GLN A 84 -2.38 -2.14 10.29
C GLN A 84 -1.46 -0.92 10.34
N GLU A 85 -1.62 0.00 9.40
CA GLU A 85 -1.00 1.31 9.51
C GLU A 85 -1.24 1.77 10.96
N PRO A 86 -0.20 2.16 11.71
CA PRO A 86 -0.35 2.46 13.13
C PRO A 86 -1.46 3.50 13.38
N GLY A 87 -1.75 4.34 12.38
CA GLY A 87 -2.90 5.24 12.38
C GLY A 87 -4.26 4.55 12.52
N ALA A 88 -4.50 3.39 11.89
CA ALA A 88 -5.77 2.68 11.98
C ALA A 88 -6.04 2.13 13.39
N ALA A 89 -5.00 1.63 14.07
CA ALA A 89 -5.10 1.18 15.45
C ALA A 89 -5.33 2.36 16.42
N ILE A 90 -4.66 3.50 16.18
CA ILE A 90 -4.85 4.73 16.94
C ILE A 90 -6.29 5.25 16.75
N ASP A 91 -6.75 5.38 15.51
CA ASP A 91 -8.08 5.92 15.19
C ASP A 91 -9.21 5.06 15.78
N ALA A 92 -9.05 3.73 15.80
CA ALA A 92 -10.00 2.83 16.46
C ALA A 92 -10.12 3.12 17.97
N VAL A 93 -8.99 3.30 18.66
CA VAL A 93 -8.98 3.63 20.10
C VAL A 93 -9.48 5.05 20.35
N LEU A 94 -9.19 6.01 19.47
CA LEU A 94 -9.75 7.38 19.58
C LEU A 94 -11.28 7.38 19.45
N ALA A 95 -11.84 6.51 18.60
CA ALA A 95 -13.28 6.37 18.45
C ALA A 95 -13.98 5.85 19.71
N MET A 96 -13.25 5.19 20.61
CA MET A 96 -13.77 4.76 21.92
C MET A 96 -13.85 5.90 22.95
N GLY A 97 -13.37 7.10 22.61
CA GLY A 97 -13.47 8.30 23.45
C GLY A 97 -12.22 8.64 24.26
N PHE A 98 -11.09 7.94 24.03
CA PHE A 98 -9.83 8.25 24.70
C PHE A 98 -9.18 9.53 24.17
N HIS A 99 -8.45 10.23 25.03
CA HIS A 99 -7.79 11.47 24.66
C HIS A 99 -6.60 11.22 23.72
N ARG A 100 -6.52 11.99 22.62
CA ARG A 100 -5.52 11.81 21.55
C ARG A 100 -4.08 11.74 22.03
N SER A 101 -3.69 12.64 22.92
CA SER A 101 -2.31 12.68 23.45
C SER A 101 -1.92 11.41 24.20
N VAL A 102 -2.87 10.74 24.87
CA VAL A 102 -2.61 9.50 25.61
C VAL A 102 -2.42 8.35 24.64
N VAL A 103 -3.33 8.21 23.67
CA VAL A 103 -3.28 7.15 22.66
C VAL A 103 -2.01 7.24 21.82
N GLU A 104 -1.66 8.43 21.34
CA GLU A 104 -0.44 8.65 20.55
C GLU A 104 0.84 8.39 21.37
N ALA A 105 0.88 8.78 22.66
CA ALA A 105 2.01 8.50 23.53
C ALA A 105 2.18 6.99 23.81
N MET A 106 1.08 6.27 24.03
CA MET A 106 1.12 4.81 24.24
C MET A 106 1.52 4.09 22.96
N ALA A 107 0.97 4.50 21.81
CA ALA A 107 1.37 3.97 20.51
C ALA A 107 2.87 4.19 20.24
N ALA A 108 3.39 5.39 20.52
CA ALA A 108 4.82 5.69 20.38
C ALA A 108 5.70 4.82 21.27
N ALA A 109 5.25 4.48 22.48
CA ALA A 109 5.97 3.60 23.41
C ALA A 109 5.99 2.14 22.95
N LEU A 110 4.97 1.68 22.21
CA LEU A 110 4.84 0.31 21.71
C LEU A 110 5.67 0.03 20.43
N GLY A 111 6.09 1.07 19.71
CA GLY A 111 7.01 0.96 18.56
C GLY A 111 6.32 0.67 17.23
N SER A 112 6.94 -0.13 16.35
CA SER A 112 6.51 -0.26 14.94
C SER A 112 5.47 -1.34 14.65
N ARG A 113 5.16 -2.21 15.62
CA ARG A 113 4.15 -3.27 15.49
C ARG A 113 3.04 -3.03 16.49
N ILE A 114 2.05 -2.25 16.05
CA ILE A 114 0.94 -1.81 16.89
C ILE A 114 -0.34 -2.44 16.38
N THR A 115 -1.09 -3.06 17.28
CA THR A 115 -2.46 -3.54 17.04
C THR A 115 -3.43 -2.78 17.93
N GLU A 116 -4.70 -2.71 17.54
CA GLU A 116 -5.76 -2.07 18.32
C GLU A 116 -5.78 -2.56 19.78
N GLU A 117 -5.74 -3.88 19.97
CA GLU A 117 -5.75 -4.53 21.28
C GLU A 117 -4.56 -4.12 22.14
N THR A 118 -3.37 -4.02 21.55
CA THR A 118 -2.16 -3.62 22.29
C THR A 118 -2.18 -2.15 22.71
N VAL A 119 -2.71 -1.25 21.88
CA VAL A 119 -2.86 0.16 22.24
C VAL A 119 -3.90 0.32 23.32
N LEU A 120 -5.05 -0.34 23.16
CA LEU A 120 -6.13 -0.30 24.14
C LEU A 120 -5.67 -0.82 25.51
N ALA A 121 -4.97 -1.97 25.54
CA ALA A 121 -4.42 -2.52 26.78
C ALA A 121 -3.42 -1.56 27.45
N ALA A 122 -2.56 -0.90 26.67
CA ALA A 122 -1.61 0.08 27.20
C ALA A 122 -2.30 1.32 27.76
N VAL A 123 -3.34 1.81 27.07
CA VAL A 123 -4.16 2.94 27.53
C VAL A 123 -4.88 2.57 28.83
N LEU A 124 -5.60 1.44 28.88
CA LEU A 124 -6.32 0.99 30.07
C LEU A 124 -5.39 0.79 31.27
N LYS A 125 -4.22 0.16 31.06
CA LYS A 125 -3.22 -0.01 32.12
C LYS A 125 -2.78 1.33 32.72
N ARG A 126 -2.62 2.36 31.89
CA ARG A 126 -2.29 3.71 32.37
C ARG A 126 -3.41 4.32 33.20
N TYR A 127 -4.67 4.13 32.80
CA TYR A 127 -5.81 4.56 33.60
C TYR A 127 -5.90 3.81 34.93
N GLU A 128 -5.62 2.51 34.97
CA GLU A 128 -5.56 1.73 36.22
C GLU A 128 -4.43 2.22 37.15
N GLU A 129 -3.28 2.59 36.59
CA GLU A 129 -2.17 3.17 37.36
C GLU A 129 -2.52 4.58 37.88
N GLU A 130 -3.26 5.37 37.11
CA GLU A 130 -3.75 6.70 37.52
C GLU A 130 -4.87 6.60 38.57
N GLU A 131 -5.80 5.65 38.46
CA GLU A 131 -6.83 5.37 39.49
C GLU A 131 -6.23 4.87 40.80
N ASN A 132 -5.17 4.05 40.73
CA ASN A 132 -4.49 3.52 41.92
C ASN A 132 -3.35 4.42 42.42
N GLY A 133 -3.07 5.55 41.76
CA GLY A 133 -1.82 6.27 41.97
C GLY A 133 -1.81 7.71 41.50
N CYS A 134 -2.57 8.59 42.15
CA CYS A 134 -2.14 9.98 42.29
C CYS A 134 -2.51 10.59 43.66
N PRO A 135 -1.54 10.77 44.59
CA PRO A 135 -1.77 11.47 45.85
C PRO A 135 -2.04 12.98 45.71
N ILE A 136 -2.01 13.53 44.49
CA ILE A 136 -2.36 14.93 44.20
C ILE A 136 -3.84 15.06 43.78
N CYS A 137 -4.42 14.03 43.16
CA CYS A 137 -5.78 14.06 42.60
C CYS A 137 -6.85 13.46 43.54
N PHE A 138 -6.45 12.83 44.64
CA PHE A 138 -7.36 12.37 45.71
C PHE A 138 -7.85 13.52 46.61
N PHE A 139 -7.99 14.72 46.06
CA PHE A 139 -8.93 15.66 46.64
C PHE A 139 -10.31 15.26 46.14
N ASP A 140 -11.15 14.76 47.03
CA ASP A 140 -12.59 14.86 46.88
C ASP A 140 -12.87 16.33 46.56
N PHE A 141 -13.06 16.67 45.29
CA PHE A 141 -13.73 17.90 44.92
C PHE A 141 -15.20 17.72 45.27
N GLY A 142 -15.48 17.59 46.57
CA GLY A 142 -16.76 17.97 47.13
C GLY A 142 -16.97 19.44 46.78
N ASP A 143 -18.17 19.75 46.31
CA ASP A 143 -18.61 21.00 45.67
C ASP A 143 -18.41 22.31 46.47
N ASP A 144 -17.57 22.35 47.51
CA ASP A 144 -17.46 23.52 48.36
C ASP A 144 -16.03 23.77 48.91
N ARG A 145 -15.49 24.92 48.46
CA ARG A 145 -14.60 25.87 49.19
C ARG A 145 -13.07 25.79 49.02
N GLN A 146 -12.59 26.86 48.37
CA GLN A 146 -11.36 27.65 48.60
C GLN A 146 -10.04 26.92 48.90
N LEU A 147 -9.10 27.04 47.95
CA LEU A 147 -7.67 26.88 48.16
C LEU A 147 -7.13 28.01 49.06
N THR A 148 -6.83 27.72 50.33
CA THR A 148 -5.97 28.60 51.14
C THR A 148 -4.51 28.19 50.98
N LEU A 149 -3.72 29.02 50.31
CA LEU A 149 -2.25 28.94 50.33
C LEU A 149 -1.77 29.44 51.70
N ARG A 150 -1.11 28.58 52.47
CA ARG A 150 -0.36 29.01 53.67
C ARG A 150 0.96 29.64 53.21
N SER A 151 1.14 30.91 53.57
CA SER A 151 2.41 31.65 53.53
C SER A 151 3.41 31.12 54.55
#